data_AF-A0A9N9J0X0-F1
#
_entry.id   AF-A0A9N9J0X0-F1
#
_cell.length_a   1.000
_cell.length_b   1.000
_cell.length_c   1.000
_cell.angle_alpha   90.00
_cell.angle_beta   90.00
_cell.angle_gamma   90.00
#
_symmetry.space_group_name_H-M   'P 1'
#
loop_
_entity.id
_entity.type
_entity.pdbx_description
1 polymer ?
#
loop_
_entity_poly.entity_id
_entity_poly.type
_entity_poly.pdbx_seq_one_letter_code
_entity_poly.pdbx_strand_id
1 'polypeptide(L)' 'MLSKIKEPGPGFEYFLNTPCQSWDALKYHEAWKNSNLGLDKSLVTRRFKTQLLKIKKQGTEKEKENAIRLENQFK' A
#
# COMPACT_ATOMS: atom_id res chain seq x y z
N MET A 1 -3.83 2.07 13.49
CA MET A 1 -2.40 2.39 13.25
C MET A 1 -1.80 1.26 12.46
N LEU A 2 -1.19 1.58 11.32
CA LEU A 2 -0.65 0.60 10.39
C LEU A 2 0.38 -0.38 10.98
N SER A 3 1.16 0.07 11.97
CA SER A 3 2.14 -0.76 12.69
C SER A 3 1.52 -1.95 13.43
N LYS A 4 0.20 -1.97 13.64
CA LYS A 4 -0.53 -3.09 14.28
C LYS A 4 -1.01 -4.15 13.27
N ILE A 5 -0.91 -3.89 11.97
CA ILE A 5 -1.32 -4.86 10.94
C ILE A 5 -0.32 -6.01 10.95
N LYS A 6 -0.77 -7.20 11.33
CA LYS A 6 0.06 -8.41 11.31
C LYS A 6 0.34 -8.84 9.88
N GLU A 7 1.58 -9.25 9.64
CA GLU A 7 2.07 -9.80 8.36
C GLU A 7 1.56 -9.01 7.15
N PRO A 8 1.87 -7.71 7.05
CA PRO A 8 1.32 -6.90 5.96
C PRO A 8 1.86 -7.33 4.59
N GLY A 9 2.96 -8.08 4.57
CA GLY A 9 3.64 -8.58 3.38
C GLY A 9 4.68 -7.59 2.86
N PRO A 10 5.47 -8.02 1.86
CA PRO A 10 6.55 -7.21 1.30
C PRO A 10 6.03 -5.87 0.73
N GLY A 11 6.88 -4.85 0.75
CA GLY A 11 6.58 -3.52 0.21
C GLY A 11 5.62 -2.70 1.08
N PHE A 12 5.22 -3.20 2.25
CA PHE A 12 4.34 -2.44 3.14
C PHE A 12 5.05 -1.28 3.83
N GLU A 13 6.38 -1.34 3.90
CA GLU A 13 7.25 -0.29 4.43
C GLU A 13 6.95 1.07 3.78
N TYR A 14 6.53 1.07 2.51
CA TYR A 14 6.06 2.27 1.83
C TYR A 14 4.97 3.01 2.63
N PHE A 15 3.95 2.29 3.11
CA PHE A 15 2.82 2.88 3.84
C PHE A 15 3.19 3.29 5.27
N LEU A 16 4.19 2.64 5.85
CA LEU A 16 4.72 3.00 7.18
C LEU A 16 5.59 4.26 7.12
N ASN A 17 6.36 4.42 6.05
CA ASN A 17 7.35 5.49 5.91
C ASN A 17 6.83 6.71 5.14
N THR A 18 5.65 6.60 4.51
CA THR A 18 5.04 7.68 3.74
C THR A 18 3.77 8.17 4.44
N PRO A 19 3.61 9.49 4.68
CA PRO A 19 2.35 10.05 5.19
C PRO A 19 1.17 9.64 4.30
N CYS A 20 0.03 9.31 4.92
CA CYS A 20 -1.11 8.75 4.17
C CYS A 20 -1.68 9.64 3.06
N GLN A 21 -1.57 10.96 3.23
CA GLN A 21 -1.95 11.95 2.23
C GLN A 21 -1.05 11.93 0.99
N SER A 22 0.18 11.43 1.13
CA SER A 22 1.19 11.35 0.08
C SER A 22 1.26 9.98 -0.59
N TRP A 23 0.37 9.06 -0.21
CA TRP A 23 0.33 7.74 -0.83
C TRP A 23 -0.06 7.82 -2.30
N ASP A 24 0.69 7.09 -3.12
CA ASP A 24 0.62 7.09 -4.56
C ASP A 24 1.02 5.72 -5.14
N ALA A 25 0.29 5.34 -6.18
CA ALA A 25 0.46 4.13 -6.97
C ALA A 25 1.88 3.93 -7.51
N LEU A 26 2.41 4.97 -8.16
CA LEU A 26 3.68 4.93 -8.86
C LEU A 26 4.82 4.93 -7.85
N LYS A 27 4.73 5.77 -6.81
CA LYS A 27 5.71 5.79 -5.73
C LYS A 27 5.78 4.47 -4.97
N TYR A 28 4.65 3.78 -4.78
CA TYR A 28 4.65 2.43 -4.23
C TYR A 28 5.43 1.45 -5.14
N HIS A 29 5.19 1.50 -6.44
CA HIS A 29 5.88 0.65 -7.40
C HIS A 29 7.39 0.96 -7.49
N GLU A 30 7.77 2.23 -7.38
CA GLU A 30 9.17 2.66 -7.29
C GLU A 30 9.84 2.15 -6.00
N ALA A 31 9.17 2.30 -4.85
CA ALA A 31 9.64 1.78 -3.58
C ALA A 31 9.83 0.26 -3.63
N TRP A 32 8.89 -0.46 -4.23
CA TRP A 32 8.97 -1.90 -4.44
C TRP A 32 10.21 -2.31 -5.25
N LYS A 33 10.45 -1.62 -6.37
CA LYS A 33 11.63 -1.81 -7.22
C LYS A 33 12.92 -1.55 -6.45
N ASN A 34 12.97 -0.48 -5.67
CA ASN A 34 14.15 -0.10 -4.88
C ASN A 34 14.44 -1.10 -3.75
N SER A 35 13.42 -1.81 -3.26
CA SER A 35 13.58 -2.90 -2.28
C SER A 35 14.02 -4.23 -2.90
N ASN A 36 14.32 -4.27 -4.21
CA ASN A 36 14.69 -5.47 -4.97
C ASN A 36 13.66 -6.62 -4.83
N LEU A 37 12.40 -6.25 -4.60
CA LEU A 37 11.28 -7.17 -4.59
C LEU A 37 10.87 -7.35 -6.06
N GLY A 38 10.77 -8.58 -6.55
CA GLY A 38 10.63 -8.89 -7.99
C GLY A 38 9.63 -8.01 -8.76
N LEU A 39 9.95 -7.75 -10.04
CA LEU A 39 9.31 -6.74 -10.89
C LEU A 39 8.06 -7.25 -11.66
N ASP A 40 7.50 -8.39 -11.28
CA ASP A 40 6.25 -8.83 -11.90
C ASP A 40 5.14 -7.85 -11.54
N LYS A 41 4.78 -7.01 -12.51
CA LYS A 41 3.76 -5.96 -12.39
C LYS A 41 2.43 -6.50 -11.88
N SER A 42 2.06 -7.73 -12.25
CA SER A 42 0.82 -8.36 -11.79
C SER A 42 0.89 -8.69 -10.29
N LEU A 43 2.05 -9.16 -9.82
CA LEU A 43 2.31 -9.46 -8.42
C LEU A 43 2.35 -8.19 -7.57
N VAL A 44 3.04 -7.14 -8.02
CA VAL A 44 3.10 -5.83 -7.33
C VAL A 44 1.70 -5.25 -7.20
N THR A 45 0.92 -5.27 -8.29
CA THR A 45 -0.45 -4.75 -8.30
C THR A 45 -1.37 -5.54 -7.38
N ARG A 46 -1.30 -6.88 -7.42
CA ARG A 46 -2.07 -7.76 -6.53
C ARG A 46 -1.70 -7.51 -5.06
N ARG A 47 -0.42 -7.33 -4.77
CA ARG A 47 0.03 -7.04 -3.40
C ARG A 47 -0.46 -5.69 -2.93
N PHE A 48 -0.31 -4.65 -3.74
CA PHE A 48 -0.81 -3.31 -3.46
C PHE A 48 -2.31 -3.34 -3.10
N LYS A 49 -3.15 -3.97 -3.93
CA LYS A 49 -4.58 -4.13 -3.67
C LYS A 49 -4.86 -4.88 -2.35
N THR A 50 -4.11 -5.95 -2.08
CA THR A 50 -4.24 -6.73 -0.83
C THR A 50 -3.89 -5.88 0.40
N GLN A 51 -2.85 -5.06 0.31
CA GLN A 51 -2.43 -4.17 1.40
C GLN A 51 -3.44 -3.04 1.63
N LEU A 52 -3.96 -2.42 0.57
CA LEU A 52 -5.05 -1.45 0.70
C LEU A 52 -6.29 -2.05 1.38
N LEU A 53 -6.64 -3.31 1.07
CA LEU A 53 -7.73 -4.01 1.76
C LEU A 53 -7.46 -4.19 3.27
N LYS A 54 -6.22 -4.49 3.67
CA LYS A 54 -5.83 -4.57 5.09
C LYS A 54 -5.94 -3.20 5.78
N ILE A 55 -5.46 -2.15 5.11
CA ILE A 55 -5.53 -0.76 5.59
C ILE A 55 -6.99 -0.32 5.78
N LYS A 56 -7.87 -0.60 4.81
CA LYS A 56 -9.32 -0.30 4.95
C LYS A 56 -9.96 -0.95 6.18
N LYS A 57 -9.49 -2.14 6.58
CA LYS A 57 -10.02 -2.86 7.74
C LYS A 57 -9.44 -2.38 9.09
N GLN A 58 -8.17 -1.99 9.13
CA GLN A 58 -7.43 -1.82 10.40
C GLN A 58 -6.77 -0.43 10.57
N GLY A 59 -6.83 0.41 9.54
CA GLY A 59 -6.29 1.75 9.55
C GLY A 59 -7.11 2.74 10.37
N THR A 60 -6.57 3.92 10.57
CA THR A 60 -7.33 5.09 11.04
C THR A 60 -8.28 5.59 9.95
N GLU A 61 -9.27 6.43 10.28
CA GLU A 61 -10.21 6.93 9.27
C GLU A 61 -9.51 7.61 8.08
N LYS A 62 -8.49 8.44 8.32
CA LYS A 62 -7.68 9.07 7.26
C LYS A 62 -6.93 8.06 6.38
N GLU A 63 -6.42 6.98 6.99
CA GLU A 63 -5.74 5.89 6.26
C GLU A 63 -6.74 5.12 5.40
N LYS A 64 -7.95 4.85 5.93
CA LYS A 64 -9.03 4.17 5.21
C LYS A 64 -9.52 5.01 4.03
N GLU A 65 -9.79 6.29 4.22
CA GLU A 65 -10.22 7.22 3.16
C GLU A 65 -9.20 7.26 2.02
N ASN A 66 -7.91 7.40 2.35
CA ASN A 66 -6.86 7.38 1.33
C ASN A 66 -6.72 6.02 0.64
N ALA A 67 -6.88 4.92 1.36
CA ALA A 67 -6.87 3.59 0.74
C ALA A 67 -8.04 3.38 -0.23
N ILE A 68 -9.23 3.92 0.08
CA ILE A 68 -10.40 3.91 -0.83
C ILE A 68 -10.13 4.79 -2.05
N ARG A 69 -9.57 6.00 -1.86
CA ARG A 69 -9.17 6.89 -2.95
C ARG A 69 -8.23 6.19 -3.92
N LEU A 70 -7.17 5.55 -3.40
CA LEU A 70 -6.20 4.83 -4.20
C LEU A 70 -6.84 3.66 -4.94
N GLU A 71 -7.66 2.84 -4.27
CA GLU A 71 -8.33 1.71 -4.93
C GLU A 71 -9.23 2.15 -6.10
N ASN A 72 -9.93 3.28 -5.96
CA ASN A 72 -10.76 3.84 -7.03
C ASN A 72 -9.94 4.34 -8.24
N GLN A 73 -8.68 4.75 -8.06
CA GLN A 73 -7.80 5.11 -9.17
C GLN A 73 -7.34 3.89 -10.00
N PHE A 74 -7.52 2.67 -9.48
CA PHE A 74 -7.12 1.41 -10.11
C PHE A 74 -8.31 0.54 -10.58
N LYS A 75 -9.53 1.11 -10.62
CA LYS A 75 -10.68 0.54 -11.33
C LYS A 75 -10.56 0.85 -12.81
#